data_AF-A0AAX0B8K9-F1
#
_entry.id   AF-A0AAX0B8K9-F1
#
_cell.length_a   1.000
_cell.length_b   1.000
_cell.length_c   1.000
_cell.angle_alpha   90.00
_cell.angle_beta   90.00
_cell.angle_gamma   90.00
#
_symmetry.space_group_name_H-M   'P 1'
#
loop_
_entity.id
_entity.type
_entity.pdbx_description
1 polymer ?
#
loop_
_entity_poly.entity_id
_entity_poly.type
_entity_poly.pdbx_seq_one_letter_code
_entity_poly.pdbx_strand_id
1 'polypeptide(L)'
;MDKRVKIKETLALLLSVGIIVPIWGTFHSLIGVEITWPAFASSALFFAANCKIKDSINIAFGHAVGVMWGIMFLSILNFPKFAQYDNRVVLFITLCILGMLAVLVTNIGFKLLSHLPSVFSGWAIAVGGLGSIPLVNWGNQPLDVFLSTTAGVFIIGGGILSIQSYLLKKV
;
A
#
# COMPACT_ATOMS: atom_id res chain seq x y z
N MET A 1 14.06 18.66 -22.39
CA MET A 1 12.59 18.49 -22.38
C MET A 1 11.95 19.84 -22.63
N ASP A 2 11.05 19.95 -23.62
CA ASP A 2 10.41 21.22 -23.96
C ASP A 2 9.58 21.74 -22.77
N LYS A 3 9.76 23.02 -22.42
CA LYS A 3 9.07 23.70 -21.33
C LYS A 3 7.54 23.61 -21.48
N ARG A 4 7.02 23.60 -22.72
CA ARG A 4 5.58 23.45 -22.98
C ARG A 4 5.06 22.06 -22.64
N VAL A 5 5.82 21.01 -22.94
CA VAL A 5 5.45 19.61 -22.62
C VAL A 5 5.37 19.44 -21.10
N LYS A 6 6.38 19.92 -20.37
CA LYS A 6 6.44 19.83 -18.91
C LYS A 6 5.24 20.53 -18.24
N ILE A 7 4.84 21.71 -18.73
CA ILE A 7 3.68 22.44 -18.19
C ILE A 7 2.39 21.62 -18.37
N LYS A 8 2.19 21.00 -19.54
CA LYS A 8 1.00 20.19 -19.81
C LYS A 8 0.94 18.94 -18.92
N GLU A 9 2.06 18.25 -18.74
CA GLU A 9 2.16 17.11 -17.82
C GLU A 9 1.85 17.52 -16.37
N THR A 10 2.39 18.66 -15.92
CA THR A 10 2.10 19.20 -14.59
C THR A 10 0.62 19.54 -14.42
N LEU A 11 -0.01 20.18 -15.40
CA LEU A 11 -1.44 20.52 -15.34
C LEU A 11 -2.33 19.26 -15.33
N ALA A 12 -1.99 18.26 -16.14
CA ALA A 12 -2.71 16.99 -16.17
C ALA A 12 -2.59 16.26 -14.82
N LEU A 13 -1.39 16.24 -14.22
CA LEU A 13 -1.17 15.68 -12.89
C LEU A 13 -1.95 16.45 -11.81
N LEU A 14 -1.88 17.78 -11.83
CA LEU A 14 -2.58 18.65 -10.87
C LEU A 14 -4.08 18.40 -10.89
N LEU A 15 -4.69 18.36 -12.09
CA LEU A 15 -6.12 18.10 -12.23
C LEU A 15 -6.48 16.69 -11.76
N SER A 16 -5.68 15.70 -12.14
CA SER A 16 -5.96 14.29 -11.80
C SER A 16 -5.88 14.05 -10.29
N VAL A 17 -4.82 14.53 -9.64
CA VAL A 17 -4.65 14.43 -8.18
C VAL A 17 -5.73 15.24 -7.46
N GLY A 18 -5.98 16.47 -7.91
CA GLY A 18 -6.97 17.37 -7.31
C GLY A 18 -8.42 16.88 -7.40
N ILE A 19 -8.72 15.91 -8.27
CA ILE A 19 -10.05 15.29 -8.37
C ILE A 19 -10.06 13.95 -7.63
N ILE A 20 -9.15 13.04 -7.97
CA ILE A 20 -9.20 11.65 -7.50
C ILE A 20 -8.90 11.52 -6.00
N VAL A 21 -7.91 12.26 -5.49
CA VAL A 21 -7.52 12.18 -4.07
C VAL A 21 -8.65 12.68 -3.15
N PRO A 22 -9.28 13.85 -3.40
CA PRO A 22 -10.44 14.28 -2.62
C PRO A 22 -11.66 13.35 -2.74
N ILE A 23 -11.94 12.80 -3.93
CA ILE A 23 -13.04 11.83 -4.10
C ILE A 23 -12.84 10.63 -3.16
N TRP A 24 -11.64 10.05 -3.15
CA TRP A 24 -11.35 8.95 -2.22
C TRP A 24 -11.45 9.40 -0.76
N GLY A 25 -10.81 10.52 -0.41
CA GLY A 25 -10.78 11.04 0.96
C GLY A 25 -12.15 11.41 1.55
N THR A 26 -13.18 11.57 0.71
CA THR A 26 -14.53 11.96 1.14
C THR A 26 -15.56 10.85 0.99
N PHE A 27 -15.47 10.01 -0.06
CA PHE A 27 -16.52 9.04 -0.41
C PHE A 27 -16.13 7.57 -0.18
N HIS A 28 -14.94 7.27 0.36
CA HIS A 28 -14.51 5.91 0.67
C HIS A 28 -15.50 5.13 1.56
N SER A 29 -16.18 5.80 2.49
CA SER A 29 -17.14 5.17 3.40
C SER A 29 -18.39 4.65 2.70
N LEU A 30 -18.75 5.21 1.52
CA LEU A 30 -19.91 4.75 0.73
C LEU A 30 -19.74 3.32 0.22
N ILE A 31 -18.50 2.84 0.11
CA ILE A 31 -18.16 1.47 -0.31
C ILE A 31 -17.75 0.59 0.88
N GLY A 32 -18.02 1.03 2.12
CA GLY A 32 -17.80 0.26 3.33
C GLY A 32 -16.34 0.18 3.79
N VAL A 33 -15.47 1.10 3.35
CA VAL A 33 -14.09 1.21 3.83
C VAL A 33 -14.01 2.35 4.84
N GLU A 34 -13.62 2.08 6.08
CA GLU A 34 -13.58 3.12 7.13
C GLU A 34 -12.24 3.89 7.19
N ILE A 35 -11.13 3.25 6.82
CA ILE A 35 -9.78 3.82 6.93
C ILE A 35 -9.28 4.32 5.57
N THR A 36 -8.92 5.59 5.46
CA THR A 36 -8.54 6.23 4.17
C THR A 36 -7.06 6.20 3.84
N TRP A 37 -6.22 6.46 4.83
CA TRP A 37 -4.80 6.73 4.61
C TRP A 37 -3.99 5.59 3.96
N PRO A 38 -4.30 4.28 4.17
CA PRO A 38 -3.59 3.19 3.50
C PRO A 38 -3.61 3.31 1.98
N ALA A 39 -4.73 3.79 1.41
CA ALA A 39 -4.87 4.04 -0.01
C ALA A 39 -3.88 5.10 -0.50
N PHE A 40 -3.71 6.21 0.25
CA PHE A 40 -2.77 7.26 -0.12
C PHE A 40 -1.33 6.75 -0.09
N ALA A 41 -0.94 6.01 0.96
CA ALA A 41 0.39 5.43 1.08
C ALA A 41 0.69 4.43 -0.06
N SER A 42 -0.27 3.57 -0.39
CA SER A 42 -0.14 2.62 -1.50
C SER A 42 -0.05 3.32 -2.85
N SER A 43 -0.89 4.32 -3.09
CA SER A 43 -0.85 5.11 -4.33
C SER A 43 0.48 5.86 -4.51
N ALA A 44 1.05 6.38 -3.41
CA ALA A 44 2.33 7.06 -3.44
C ALA A 44 3.46 6.11 -3.88
N LEU A 45 3.48 4.86 -3.39
CA LEU A 45 4.43 3.87 -3.88
C LEU A 45 4.20 3.54 -5.36
N PHE A 46 2.95 3.39 -5.79
CA PHE A 46 2.62 3.12 -7.19
C PHE A 46 3.19 4.19 -8.14
N PHE A 47 3.12 5.47 -7.77
CA PHE A 47 3.75 6.56 -8.53
C PHE A 47 5.27 6.56 -8.40
N ALA A 48 5.81 6.34 -7.20
CA ALA A 48 7.26 6.33 -6.97
C ALA A 48 7.97 5.22 -7.75
N ALA A 49 7.30 4.09 -7.96
CA ALA A 49 7.78 2.98 -8.77
C ALA A 49 7.67 3.23 -10.29
N ASN A 50 7.12 4.38 -10.71
CA ASN A 50 6.90 4.76 -12.11
C ASN A 50 6.15 3.68 -12.91
N CYS A 51 5.19 3.05 -12.26
CA CYS A 51 4.54 1.86 -12.79
C CYS A 51 3.53 2.17 -13.88
N LYS A 52 3.40 1.23 -14.82
CA LYS A 52 2.33 1.27 -15.81
C LYS A 52 1.07 0.68 -15.19
N ILE A 53 -0.08 1.01 -15.77
CA ILE A 53 -1.36 0.39 -15.38
C ILE A 53 -1.29 -1.14 -15.42
N LYS A 54 -0.51 -1.71 -16.34
CA LYS A 54 -0.31 -3.17 -16.45
C LYS A 54 0.37 -3.80 -15.21
N ASP A 55 1.16 -3.01 -14.47
CA ASP A 55 1.89 -3.47 -13.29
C ASP A 55 1.05 -3.34 -12.00
N SER A 56 -0.12 -2.70 -12.07
CA SER A 56 -1.04 -2.49 -10.94
C SER A 56 -1.44 -3.79 -10.25
N ILE A 57 -1.64 -4.88 -11.01
CA ILE A 57 -2.01 -6.18 -10.45
C ILE A 57 -0.88 -6.73 -9.59
N ASN A 58 0.37 -6.66 -10.05
CA ASN A 58 1.53 -7.14 -9.29
C ASN A 58 1.75 -6.30 -8.04
N ILE A 59 1.56 -4.98 -8.13
CA ILE A 59 1.69 -4.09 -6.98
C ILE A 59 0.59 -4.33 -5.95
N ALA A 60 -0.67 -4.40 -6.39
CA ALA A 60 -1.78 -4.70 -5.50
C ALA A 60 -1.62 -6.06 -4.83
N PHE A 61 -1.16 -7.07 -5.57
CA PHE A 61 -0.89 -8.40 -5.01
C PHE A 61 0.27 -8.37 -4.00
N GLY A 62 1.36 -7.66 -4.32
CA GLY A 62 2.46 -7.48 -3.38
C GLY A 62 2.02 -6.74 -2.12
N HIS A 63 1.21 -5.68 -2.25
CA HIS A 63 0.61 -4.99 -1.11
C HIS A 63 -0.29 -5.91 -0.28
N ALA A 64 -1.16 -6.69 -0.92
CA ALA A 64 -2.03 -7.66 -0.26
C ALA A 64 -1.21 -8.65 0.58
N VAL A 65 -0.16 -9.23 -0.01
CA VAL A 65 0.75 -10.13 0.71
C VAL A 65 1.50 -9.40 1.82
N GLY A 66 1.94 -8.17 1.58
CA GLY A 66 2.54 -7.31 2.60
C GLY A 66 1.61 -7.06 3.79
N VAL A 67 0.33 -6.77 3.55
CA VAL A 67 -0.66 -6.55 4.62
C VAL A 67 -0.82 -7.81 5.46
N MET A 68 -0.92 -8.99 4.82
CA MET A 68 -0.93 -10.26 5.54
C MET A 68 0.37 -10.48 6.33
N TRP A 69 1.52 -10.10 5.76
CA TRP A 69 2.81 -10.15 6.44
C TRP A 69 2.83 -9.27 7.70
N GLY A 70 2.25 -8.07 7.64
CA GLY A 70 2.15 -7.18 8.78
C GLY A 70 1.19 -7.67 9.86
N ILE A 71 0.08 -8.28 9.46
CA ILE A 71 -0.82 -8.97 10.39
C ILE A 71 -0.09 -10.11 11.11
N MET A 72 0.66 -10.92 10.37
CA MET A 72 1.47 -12.00 10.95
C MET A 72 2.53 -11.44 11.92
N PHE A 73 3.23 -10.38 11.53
CA PHE A 73 4.20 -9.68 12.38
C PHE A 73 3.58 -9.22 13.70
N LEU A 74 2.45 -8.51 13.66
CA LEU A 74 1.77 -8.02 14.87
C LEU A 74 1.25 -9.18 15.74
N SER A 75 0.81 -10.28 15.11
CA SER A 75 0.37 -11.48 15.82
C SER A 75 1.52 -12.17 16.55
N ILE A 76 2.70 -12.23 15.92
CA ILE A 76 3.92 -12.77 16.56
C ILE A 76 4.32 -11.91 17.75
N LEU A 77 4.33 -10.58 17.62
CA LEU A 77 4.71 -9.70 18.73
C LEU A 77 3.79 -9.82 19.96
N ASN A 78 2.52 -10.12 19.74
CA ASN A 78 1.53 -10.28 20.81
C ASN A 78 1.39 -11.74 21.27
N PHE A 79 2.28 -12.63 20.81
CA PHE A 79 2.21 -14.03 21.19
C PHE A 79 2.58 -14.20 22.68
N PRO A 80 1.76 -14.88 23.51
CA PRO A 80 1.93 -14.90 24.97
C PRO A 80 3.30 -15.41 25.43
N LYS A 81 3.92 -16.32 24.67
CA LYS A 81 5.26 -16.85 25.00
C LYS A 81 6.36 -15.79 24.94
N PHE A 82 6.14 -14.69 24.24
CA PHE A 82 7.11 -13.61 24.15
C PHE A 82 6.97 -12.54 25.23
N ALA A 83 5.88 -12.55 26.00
CA ALA A 83 5.61 -11.56 27.05
C ALA A 83 6.67 -11.53 28.18
N GLN A 84 7.42 -12.62 28.36
CA GLN A 84 8.50 -12.74 29.35
C GLN A 84 9.85 -12.16 28.90
N TYR A 85 10.01 -11.81 27.63
CA TYR A 85 11.26 -11.28 27.08
C TYR A 85 11.19 -9.75 26.92
N ASP A 86 12.35 -9.12 26.77
CA ASP A 86 12.42 -7.69 26.46
C ASP A 86 11.76 -7.40 25.09
N ASN A 87 10.77 -6.52 25.10
CA ASN A 87 9.95 -6.21 23.95
C ASN A 87 10.76 -5.62 22.78
N ARG A 88 11.86 -4.88 23.06
CA ARG A 88 12.76 -4.32 22.04
C ARG A 88 13.53 -5.42 21.32
N VAL A 89 13.98 -6.43 22.07
CA VAL A 89 14.71 -7.57 21.52
C VAL A 89 13.78 -8.43 20.66
N VAL A 90 12.57 -8.74 21.15
CA VAL A 90 11.56 -9.49 20.38
C VAL A 90 11.19 -8.75 19.10
N LEU A 91 10.94 -7.43 19.19
CA LEU A 91 10.65 -6.60 18.03
C LEU A 91 11.78 -6.65 17.00
N PHE A 92 13.03 -6.41 17.43
CA PHE A 92 14.20 -6.40 16.55
C PHE A 92 14.39 -7.75 15.86
N ILE A 93 14.38 -8.85 16.61
CA ILE A 93 14.55 -10.20 16.05
C ILE A 93 13.42 -10.53 15.07
N THR A 94 12.17 -10.20 15.43
CA THR A 94 11.00 -10.46 14.58
C THR A 94 11.09 -9.68 13.26
N LEU A 95 11.49 -8.40 13.32
CA LEU A 95 11.74 -7.58 12.12
C LEU A 95 12.86 -8.17 11.26
N CYS A 96 13.98 -8.61 11.87
CA CYS A 96 15.08 -9.24 11.14
C CYS A 96 14.61 -10.50 10.42
N ILE A 97 13.94 -11.42 11.12
CA ILE A 97 13.50 -12.70 10.55
C ILE A 97 12.46 -12.47 9.46
N LEU A 98 11.39 -11.72 9.74
CA LEU A 98 10.33 -11.50 8.74
C LEU A 98 10.80 -10.64 7.56
N GLY A 99 11.74 -9.71 7.78
CA GLY A 99 12.37 -8.94 6.72
C GLY A 99 13.21 -9.82 5.79
N MET A 100 14.05 -10.70 6.35
CA MET A 100 14.81 -11.67 5.55
C MET A 100 13.88 -12.62 4.78
N LEU A 101 12.83 -13.13 5.43
CA LEU A 101 11.85 -14.01 4.78
C LEU A 101 11.08 -13.29 3.67
N ALA A 102 10.72 -12.01 3.83
CA ALA A 102 10.07 -11.24 2.77
C ALA A 102 10.95 -11.11 1.53
N VAL A 103 12.26 -10.88 1.71
CA VAL A 103 13.22 -10.85 0.59
C VAL A 103 13.32 -12.21 -0.09
N LEU A 104 13.34 -13.31 0.68
CA LEU A 104 13.35 -14.65 0.10
C LEU A 104 12.07 -14.90 -0.71
N VAL A 105 10.89 -14.72 -0.12
CA VAL A 105 9.59 -15.02 -0.75
C VAL A 105 9.39 -14.27 -2.07
N THR A 106 9.81 -13.01 -2.11
CA THR A 106 9.70 -12.18 -3.32
C THR A 106 10.68 -12.54 -4.43
N ASN A 107 11.75 -13.29 -4.12
CA ASN A 107 12.79 -13.70 -5.07
C ASN A 107 12.75 -15.18 -5.47
N ILE A 108 11.78 -15.98 -5.00
CA ILE A 108 11.63 -17.41 -5.36
C ILE A 108 11.12 -17.62 -6.81
N GLY A 109 10.84 -16.54 -7.56
CA GLY A 109 10.47 -16.60 -8.98
C GLY A 109 8.98 -16.46 -9.28
N PHE A 110 8.15 -16.16 -8.28
CA PHE A 110 6.74 -15.88 -8.48
C PHE A 110 6.53 -14.44 -8.98
N LYS A 111 6.22 -14.27 -10.27
CA LYS A 111 6.13 -12.97 -10.95
C LYS A 111 5.18 -11.96 -10.29
N LEU A 112 4.12 -12.42 -9.63
CA LEU A 112 3.17 -11.56 -8.92
C LEU A 112 3.75 -11.00 -7.61
N LEU A 113 4.80 -11.61 -7.06
CA LEU A 113 5.50 -11.17 -5.85
C LEU A 113 6.89 -10.59 -6.15
N SER A 114 7.25 -10.41 -7.42
CA SER A 114 8.58 -9.91 -7.80
C SER A 114 8.78 -8.43 -7.45
N HIS A 115 7.73 -7.70 -7.08
CA HIS A 115 7.81 -6.31 -6.69
C HIS A 115 7.99 -6.17 -5.17
N LEU A 116 9.21 -6.41 -4.70
CA LEU A 116 9.56 -6.33 -3.28
C LEU A 116 9.10 -5.04 -2.55
N PRO A 117 9.19 -3.83 -3.15
CA PRO A 117 8.73 -2.62 -2.49
C PRO A 117 7.24 -2.61 -2.13
N SER A 118 6.38 -3.28 -2.91
CA SER A 118 4.94 -3.34 -2.59
C SER A 118 4.65 -4.29 -1.43
N VAL A 119 5.43 -5.36 -1.26
CA VAL A 119 5.35 -6.22 -0.08
C VAL A 119 5.78 -5.48 1.18
N PHE A 120 6.93 -4.79 1.15
CA PHE A 120 7.39 -4.02 2.31
C PHE A 120 6.45 -2.88 2.70
N SER A 121 5.92 -2.16 1.72
CA SER A 121 4.96 -1.09 2.00
C SER A 121 3.62 -1.62 2.49
N GLY A 122 3.11 -2.73 1.95
CA GLY A 122 1.92 -3.39 2.49
C GLY A 122 2.11 -3.79 3.97
N TRP A 123 3.30 -4.31 4.30
CA TRP A 123 3.67 -4.62 5.68
C TRP A 123 3.69 -3.35 6.55
N ALA A 124 4.40 -2.30 6.14
CA ALA A 124 4.45 -1.05 6.88
C ALA A 124 3.07 -0.42 7.08
N ILE A 125 2.20 -0.49 6.06
CA ILE A 125 0.82 -0.01 6.12
C ILE A 125 0.01 -0.79 7.16
N ALA A 126 0.09 -2.13 7.17
CA ALA A 126 -0.60 -2.93 8.17
C ALA A 126 -0.10 -2.66 9.61
N VAL A 127 1.22 -2.50 9.79
CA VAL A 127 1.79 -2.14 11.09
C VAL A 127 1.34 -0.75 11.54
N GLY A 128 1.34 0.24 10.64
CA GLY A 128 0.87 1.58 10.94
C GLY A 128 -0.63 1.66 11.20
N GLY A 129 -1.43 0.80 10.56
CA GLY A 129 -2.90 0.82 10.66
C GLY A 129 -3.45 0.03 11.81
N LEU A 130 -2.79 -1.06 12.19
CA LEU A 130 -3.27 -2.00 13.20
C LEU A 130 -2.40 -2.03 14.45
N GLY A 131 -1.16 -1.56 14.39
CA GLY A 131 -0.17 -1.74 15.47
C GLY A 131 -0.49 -0.99 16.76
N SER A 132 -1.32 0.06 16.69
CA SER A 132 -1.82 0.78 17.87
C SER A 132 -3.08 0.15 18.48
N ILE A 133 -3.70 -0.82 17.80
CA ILE A 133 -4.95 -1.45 18.20
C ILE A 133 -4.63 -2.84 18.77
N PRO A 134 -5.04 -3.15 20.01
CA PRO A 134 -4.91 -4.49 20.56
C PRO A 134 -5.56 -5.54 19.66
N LEU A 135 -4.94 -6.71 19.49
CA LEU A 135 -5.42 -7.75 18.57
C LEU A 135 -6.88 -8.15 18.80
N VAL A 136 -7.31 -8.20 20.07
CA VAL A 136 -8.69 -8.53 20.46
C VAL A 136 -9.73 -7.54 19.92
N ASN A 137 -9.30 -6.31 19.61
CA ASN A 137 -10.16 -5.23 19.15
C ASN A 137 -10.06 -4.96 17.64
N TRP A 138 -9.37 -5.83 16.89
CA TRP A 138 -9.18 -5.59 15.46
C TRP A 138 -10.49 -5.56 14.66
N GLY A 139 -11.50 -6.36 15.03
CA GLY A 139 -12.77 -6.38 14.31
C GLY A 139 -12.58 -6.49 12.79
N ASN A 140 -13.16 -5.53 12.04
CA ASN A 140 -13.02 -5.44 10.58
C ASN A 140 -11.82 -4.60 10.10
N GLN A 141 -11.05 -3.98 11.01
CA GLN A 141 -9.95 -3.08 10.66
C GLN A 141 -8.90 -3.72 9.72
N PRO A 142 -8.51 -5.01 9.87
CA PRO A 142 -7.60 -5.64 8.91
C PRO A 142 -8.16 -5.69 7.49
N LEU A 143 -9.47 -5.90 7.35
CA LEU A 143 -10.15 -5.88 6.06
C LEU A 143 -10.21 -4.46 5.49
N ASP A 144 -10.50 -3.44 6.33
CA ASP A 144 -10.46 -2.04 5.92
C ASP A 144 -9.08 -1.62 5.40
N VAL A 145 -8.01 -1.98 6.12
CA VAL A 145 -6.63 -1.72 5.68
C VAL A 145 -6.36 -2.38 4.34
N PHE A 146 -6.77 -3.64 4.17
CA PHE A 146 -6.58 -4.39 2.93
C PHE A 146 -7.33 -3.75 1.74
N LEU A 147 -8.61 -3.46 1.91
CA LEU A 147 -9.46 -2.84 0.89
C LEU A 147 -8.97 -1.44 0.54
N SER A 148 -8.62 -0.63 1.55
CA SER A 148 -8.09 0.71 1.37
C SER A 148 -6.76 0.70 0.60
N THR A 149 -5.84 -0.19 0.97
CA THR A 149 -4.56 -0.34 0.27
C THR A 149 -4.77 -0.73 -1.20
N THR A 150 -5.68 -1.68 -1.45
CA THR A 150 -6.02 -2.12 -2.81
C THR A 150 -6.65 -0.99 -3.64
N ALA A 151 -7.55 -0.21 -3.03
CA ALA A 151 -8.13 0.98 -3.64
C ALA A 151 -7.09 2.05 -3.96
N GLY A 152 -6.05 2.19 -3.15
CA GLY A 152 -4.91 3.06 -3.42
C GLY A 152 -4.24 2.78 -4.76
N VAL A 153 -4.07 1.51 -5.10
CA VAL A 153 -3.48 1.11 -6.39
C VAL A 153 -4.45 1.36 -7.54
N PHE A 154 -5.69 0.87 -7.43
CA PHE A 154 -6.62 0.84 -8.57
C PHE A 154 -7.39 2.15 -8.77
N ILE A 155 -7.95 2.70 -7.69
CA ILE A 155 -8.79 3.91 -7.76
C ILE A 155 -7.89 5.15 -7.84
N ILE A 156 -6.94 5.28 -6.92
CA ILE A 156 -6.10 6.47 -6.85
C ILE A 156 -5.00 6.40 -7.92
N GLY A 157 -4.11 5.41 -7.83
CA GLY A 157 -3.00 5.22 -8.77
C GLY A 157 -3.47 5.06 -10.22
N GLY A 158 -4.35 4.08 -10.45
CA GLY A 158 -4.93 3.79 -11.76
C GLY A 158 -5.80 4.93 -12.31
N GLY A 159 -6.63 5.55 -11.47
CA GLY A 159 -7.50 6.66 -11.87
C GLY A 159 -6.71 7.89 -12.32
N ILE A 160 -5.69 8.29 -11.56
CA ILE A 160 -4.82 9.41 -11.92
C ILE A 160 -4.07 9.12 -13.23
N LEU A 161 -3.48 7.92 -13.39
CA LEU A 161 -2.80 7.56 -14.65
C LEU A 161 -3.77 7.59 -15.84
N SER A 162 -5.01 7.12 -15.64
CA SER A 162 -6.03 7.08 -16.68
C SER A 162 -6.40 8.50 -17.13
N ILE A 163 -6.69 9.41 -16.19
CA ILE A 163 -7.01 10.81 -16.51
C ILE A 163 -5.82 11.51 -17.18
N GLN A 164 -4.61 11.35 -16.64
CA GLN A 164 -3.41 11.93 -17.26
C GLN A 164 -3.22 11.45 -18.70
N SER A 165 -3.32 10.13 -18.92
CA SER A 165 -3.15 9.56 -20.26
C SER A 165 -4.21 10.06 -21.24
N TYR A 166 -5.43 10.29 -20.77
CA TYR A 166 -6.52 10.85 -21.56
C TYR A 166 -6.28 12.32 -21.92
N LEU A 167 -5.87 13.14 -20.94
CA LEU A 167 -5.58 14.56 -21.13
C LEU A 167 -4.37 14.77 -22.04
N LEU A 168 -3.35 13.93 -21.92
CA LEU A 168 -2.13 14.03 -22.72
C LEU A 168 -2.27 13.41 -24.12
N LYS A 169 -3.16 12.43 -24.33
CA LYS A 169 -3.50 11.92 -25.67
C LYS A 169 -4.32 12.90 -26.51
N LYS A 170 -5.04 13.83 -25.87
CA LYS A 170 -5.85 14.86 -26.53
C LYS A 170 -5.05 16.09 -26.95
N VAL A 171 -3.73 16.07 -26.78
CA VAL A 171 -2.79 17.13 -27.09
C VAL A 171 -1.88 16.68 -28.22
#